data_AF-A0A485CMI7-F1
#
_entry.id   AF-A0A485CMI7-F1
#
_cell.length_a   1.000
_cell.length_b   1.000
_cell.length_c   1.000
_cell.angle_alpha   90.00
_cell.angle_beta   90.00
_cell.angle_gamma   90.00
#
_symmetry.space_group_name_H-M   'P 1'
#
loop_
_entity.id
_entity.type
_entity.pdbx_description
1 polymer ?
#
loop_
_entity_poly.entity_id
_entity_poly.type
_entity_poly.pdbx_seq_one_letter_code
_entity_poly.pdbx_strand_id
1 'polypeptide(L)' 'MKAVSRVHITPHMHWDREWYFTTEESRILLVNNMEEILARLEQDDEYKYYVLDGANGCS' A
#
# COMPACT_ATOMS: atom_id res chain seq x y z
N MET A 1 -9.28 -20.30 -31.50
CA MET A 1 -8.93 -20.37 -30.06
C MET A 1 -8.80 -18.93 -29.57
N LYS A 2 -9.53 -18.54 -28.51
CA LYS A 2 -9.49 -17.18 -27.95
C LYS A 2 -8.20 -17.05 -27.13
N ALA A 3 -7.38 -16.04 -27.38
CA ALA A 3 -6.17 -15.81 -26.58
C ALA A 3 -6.58 -15.48 -25.14
N VAL A 4 -6.02 -16.21 -24.17
CA VAL A 4 -6.21 -15.94 -22.75
C VAL A 4 -5.28 -14.79 -22.38
N SER A 5 -5.84 -13.67 -21.96
CA SER A 5 -5.08 -12.53 -21.45
C SER A 5 -4.86 -12.72 -19.94
N ARG A 6 -3.61 -12.59 -19.48
CA ARG A 6 -3.29 -12.63 -18.06
C ARG A 6 -3.39 -11.21 -17.48
N VAL A 7 -4.23 -11.03 -16.48
CA VAL A 7 -4.38 -9.77 -15.76
C VAL A 7 -3.58 -9.85 -14.46
N HIS A 8 -2.75 -8.85 -14.20
CA HIS A 8 -2.02 -8.69 -12.96
C HIS A 8 -2.67 -7.58 -12.16
N ILE A 9 -3.05 -7.87 -10.92
CA ILE A 9 -3.62 -6.90 -9.98
C ILE A 9 -2.57 -6.66 -8.90
N THR A 10 -2.15 -5.41 -8.75
CA THR A 10 -1.15 -5.00 -7.75
C THR A 10 -1.74 -3.92 -6.86
N PRO A 11 -2.13 -4.24 -5.62
CA PRO A 11 -2.60 -3.24 -4.68
C PRO A 11 -1.42 -2.36 -4.25
N HIS A 12 -1.64 -1.05 -4.31
CA HIS A 12 -0.70 -0.03 -3.89
C HIS A 12 -1.48 1.17 -3.33
N MET A 13 -0.80 1.99 -2.53
CA MET A 13 -1.30 3.27 -2.08
C MET A 13 -0.22 4.32 -2.38
N HIS A 14 -0.64 5.43 -2.97
CA HIS A 14 0.21 6.58 -3.22
C HIS A 14 0.22 7.49 -1.99
N TRP A 15 1.41 7.78 -1.47
CA TRP A 15 1.58 8.45 -0.19
C TRP A 15 2.37 9.76 -0.34
N ASP A 16 1.64 10.86 -0.44
CA ASP A 16 2.22 12.20 -0.40
C ASP A 16 2.59 12.58 1.05
N ARG A 17 3.88 12.78 1.29
CA ARG A 17 4.41 13.14 2.63
C ARG A 17 3.85 14.46 3.15
N GLU A 18 3.64 15.45 2.28
CA GLU A 18 3.04 16.73 2.60
C GLU A 18 2.16 17.18 1.43
N TRP A 19 0.85 17.36 1.68
CA TRP A 19 -0.06 17.94 0.69
C TRP A 19 -1.17 18.75 1.36
N TYR A 20 -2.28 18.13 1.76
CA TYR A 20 -3.40 18.81 2.44
C TYR A 20 -3.31 18.79 3.97
N PHE A 21 -2.52 17.89 4.52
CA PHE A 21 -2.33 17.68 5.97
C PHE A 21 -0.92 18.09 6.39
N THR A 22 -0.77 18.44 7.66
CA THR A 22 0.57 18.62 8.25
C THR A 22 1.32 17.27 8.29
N THR A 23 2.65 17.32 8.35
CA THR A 23 3.52 16.14 8.37
C THR A 23 3.17 15.16 9.49
N GLU A 24 2.69 15.66 10.64
CA GLU A 24 2.31 14.85 11.79
C GLU A 24 0.97 14.12 11.58
N GLU A 25 -0.02 14.80 11.00
CA GLU A 25 -1.32 14.20 10.65
C GLU A 25 -1.17 13.14 9.57
N SER A 26 -0.33 13.42 8.56
CA SER A 26 0.09 12.45 7.56
C SER A 26 0.72 11.22 8.25
N ARG A 27 1.68 11.39 9.15
CA ARG A 27 2.34 10.26 9.82
C ARG A 27 1.37 9.37 10.61
N ILE A 28 0.37 9.94 11.28
CA ILE A 28 -0.63 9.16 12.03
C ILE A 28 -1.49 8.32 11.06
N LEU A 29 -1.94 8.92 9.96
CA LEU A 29 -2.71 8.24 8.92
C LEU A 29 -1.90 7.08 8.30
N LEU A 30 -0.58 7.25 8.11
CA LEU A 30 0.30 6.20 7.63
C LEU A 30 0.37 5.02 8.59
N VAL A 31 0.58 5.29 9.88
CA VAL A 31 0.68 4.24 10.92
C VAL A 31 -0.61 3.42 10.98
N ASN A 32 -1.77 4.09 10.98
CA ASN A 32 -3.05 3.40 11.01
C ASN A 32 -3.29 2.55 9.75
N ASN A 33 -2.94 3.06 8.57
CA ASN A 33 -3.05 2.29 7.33
C ASN A 33 -2.13 1.06 7.35
N MET A 34 -0.89 1.23 7.82
CA MET A 34 0.08 0.15 7.92
C MET A 34 -0.37 -0.97 8.85
N GLU A 35 -1.00 -0.64 9.98
CA GLU A 35 -1.55 -1.64 10.90
C GLU A 35 -2.62 -2.50 10.23
N GLU A 36 -3.54 -1.88 9.47
CA GLU A 36 -4.60 -2.61 8.75
C GLU A 36 -4.03 -3.49 7.62
N ILE A 37 -3.05 -2.98 6.87
CA ILE A 37 -2.40 -3.71 5.78
C ILE A 37 -1.65 -4.93 6.33
N LEU A 38 -0.89 -4.77 7.41
CA LEU A 38 -0.16 -5.87 8.05
C LEU A 38 -1.11 -6.92 8.61
N ALA A 39 -2.17 -6.50 9.30
CA ALA A 39 -3.19 -7.42 9.81
C ALA A 39 -3.84 -8.22 8.67
N ARG A 40 -4.10 -7.59 7.51
CA ARG A 40 -4.65 -8.29 6.35
C ARG A 40 -3.65 -9.26 5.73
N LEU A 41 -2.39 -8.87 5.60
CA LEU A 41 -1.32 -9.73 5.07
C LEU A 41 -1.11 -10.98 5.93
N GLU A 42 -1.28 -10.87 7.26
CA GLU A 42 -1.14 -12.00 8.18
C GLU A 42 -2.35 -12.94 8.20
N GLN A 43 -3.56 -12.42 7.94
CA GLN A 43 -4.81 -13.17 8.07
C GLN A 43 -5.33 -13.73 6.75
N ASP A 44 -4.85 -13.24 5.60
CA ASP A 44 -5.36 -13.59 4.28
C ASP A 44 -4.23 -14.07 3.33
N ASP A 45 -4.13 -15.38 3.17
CA ASP A 45 -3.16 -16.04 2.28
C ASP A 45 -3.36 -15.70 0.78
N GLU A 46 -4.53 -15.17 0.38
CA GLU A 46 -4.77 -14.70 -0.99
C GLU A 46 -4.23 -13.28 -1.21
N TYR A 47 -4.05 -12.51 -0.15
CA TYR A 47 -3.50 -11.16 -0.19
C TYR A 47 -1.97 -11.19 -0.10
N LYS A 48 -1.30 -11.63 -1.17
CA LYS A 48 0.13 -12.01 -1.11
C LYS A 48 1.12 -10.85 -1.07
N TYR A 49 0.77 -9.70 -1.65
CA TYR A 49 1.71 -8.61 -1.88
C TYR A 49 1.00 -7.27 -1.78
N TYR A 50 1.66 -6.29 -1.14
CA TYR A 50 1.23 -4.91 -1.08
C TYR A 50 2.42 -3.99 -1.41
N VAL A 51 2.23 -3.01 -2.29
CA VAL A 51 3.30 -2.08 -2.70
C VAL A 51 3.16 -0.74 -1.98
N LEU A 52 4.15 -0.41 -1.14
CA LEU A 52 4.26 0.86 -0.43
C LEU A 52 5.01 1.89 -1.29
N ASP A 53 4.26 2.61 -2.13
CA ASP A 53 4.59 3.80 -2.96
C ASP A 53 5.99 3.95 -3.60
N GLY A 54 6.83 2.92 -3.64
CA GLY A 54 8.22 3.01 -4.10
C GLY A 54 9.11 4.01 -3.32
N ALA A 55 8.57 4.65 -2.28
CA ALA A 55 9.25 5.63 -1.46
C ALA A 55 10.15 4.91 -0.45
N ASN A 56 11.41 4.72 -0.83
CA ASN A 56 12.46 4.31 0.09
C ASN A 56 12.67 5.44 1.11
N GLY A 57 11.92 5.39 2.21
CA GLY A 57 12.04 6.31 3.33
C GLY A 57 13.38 6.10 4.07
N CYS A 58 14.48 6.55 3.48
CA CYS A 58 15.73 6.88 4.16
C CYS A 58 16.67 7.62 3.20
N SER A 59 16.63 8.95 3.24
CA SER A 59 17.78 9.83 3.02
C SER A 59 17.77 10.92 4.08
#